data_AF-A0A3N5GK29-F1
#
_entry.id   AF-A0A3N5GK29-F1
#
_cell.length_a   1.000
_cell.length_b   1.000
_cell.length_c   1.000
_cell.angle_alpha   90.00
_cell.angle_beta   90.00
_cell.angle_gamma   90.00
#
_symmetry.space_group_name_H-M   'P 1'
#
loop_
_entity.id
_entity.type
_entity.pdbx_description
1 polymer ?
#
loop_
_entity_poly.entity_id
_entity_poly.type
_entity_poly.pdbx_seq_one_letter_code
_entity_poly.pdbx_strand_id
1 'polypeptide(L)'
;MARDVNPRPNQPCPCGSGKPYKQCCAVKKQRRRKLLRQSRKLLTWIAAAGVLALVVYAFFQMSGVRYTDQDLTVVDFSTLNRSQKRAALQAANQARCPCGCGMTLAQCVVTDSTCPLRSKNIDRIRAMVRENSQPQGG
;
A
#
# COMPACT_ATOMS: atom_id res chain seq x y z
N MET A 1 -15.48 -7.04 49.48
CA MET A 1 -14.76 -6.17 48.51
C MET A 1 -14.38 -4.89 49.23
N ALA A 2 -13.11 -4.73 49.66
CA ALA A 2 -12.67 -3.50 50.32
C ALA A 2 -12.67 -2.37 49.29
N ARG A 3 -13.52 -1.35 49.50
CA ARG A 3 -13.51 -0.14 48.68
C ARG A 3 -12.13 0.50 48.86
N ASP A 4 -11.41 0.73 47.77
CA ASP A 4 -10.22 1.58 47.72
C ASP A 4 -10.59 3.02 48.10
N VAL A 5 -10.77 3.29 49.40
CA VAL A 5 -10.92 4.64 49.93
C VAL A 5 -9.57 5.30 49.79
N ASN A 6 -9.38 6.11 48.75
CA ASN A 6 -8.17 6.93 48.68
C ASN A 6 -8.17 7.88 49.89
N PRO A 7 -7.09 7.91 50.70
CA PRO A 7 -6.97 8.82 51.83
C PRO A 7 -7.13 10.27 51.38
N ARG A 8 -7.64 11.13 52.27
CA ARG A 8 -7.69 12.57 51.98
C ARG A 8 -6.26 13.11 51.78
N PRO A 9 -6.05 14.14 50.93
CA PRO A 9 -4.71 14.63 50.55
C PRO A 9 -3.76 14.93 51.72
N ASN A 10 -4.29 15.48 52.83
CA ASN A 10 -3.51 15.87 54.00
C ASN A 10 -3.47 14.78 55.09
N GLN A 11 -4.15 13.65 54.92
CA GLN A 11 -4.09 12.55 55.89
C GLN A 11 -2.77 11.77 55.77
N PRO A 12 -2.29 11.17 56.87
CA PRO A 12 -1.10 10.33 56.85
C PRO A 12 -1.24 9.22 55.80
N CYS A 13 -0.17 8.98 55.06
CA CYS A 13 -0.17 8.03 53.96
C CYS A 13 -0.18 6.59 54.49
N PRO A 14 -1.06 5.69 54.00
CA PRO A 14 -1.22 4.33 54.52
C PRO A 14 -0.04 3.40 54.23
N CYS A 15 0.98 3.86 53.51
CA CYS A 15 2.20 3.09 53.27
C CYS A 15 3.20 3.13 54.45
N GLY A 16 2.84 3.76 55.58
CA GLY A 16 3.68 3.83 56.78
C GLY A 16 4.77 4.92 56.74
N SER A 17 4.83 5.75 55.70
CA SER A 17 5.91 6.76 55.54
C SER A 17 5.86 7.96 56.50
N GLY A 18 4.81 8.10 57.32
CA GLY A 18 4.58 9.26 58.19
C GLY A 18 4.23 10.57 57.47
N LYS A 19 4.35 10.65 56.14
CA LYS A 19 4.06 11.85 55.32
C LYS A 19 2.60 11.95 54.90
N PRO A 20 2.06 13.16 54.59
CA PRO A 20 0.72 13.30 54.04
C PRO A 20 0.60 12.64 52.65
N TYR A 21 -0.55 12.01 52.37
CA TYR A 21 -0.79 11.20 51.18
C TYR A 21 -0.45 11.92 49.87
N LYS A 22 -0.79 13.22 49.76
CA LYS A 22 -0.52 14.04 48.57
C LYS A 22 0.96 14.20 48.24
N GLN A 23 1.83 14.15 49.25
CA GLN A 23 3.29 14.30 49.12
C GLN A 23 4.02 12.95 49.07
N CYS A 24 3.30 11.83 49.18
CA CYS A 24 3.86 10.49 49.15
C CYS A 24 3.30 9.69 47.96
N CYS A 25 2.38 8.75 48.21
CA CYS A 25 1.87 7.85 47.19
C CYS A 25 1.07 8.54 46.08
N ALA A 26 0.44 9.70 46.33
CA ALA A 26 -0.27 10.44 45.30
C ALA A 26 0.67 10.94 44.18
N VAL A 27 1.87 11.43 44.54
CA VAL A 27 2.88 11.87 43.56
C VAL A 27 3.33 10.70 42.70
N LYS A 28 3.60 9.54 43.31
CA LYS A 28 3.99 8.32 42.59
C LYS A 28 2.86 7.85 41.65
N LYS A 29 1.61 7.84 42.12
CA LYS A 29 0.43 7.55 41.27
C LYS A 29 0.28 8.55 40.13
N GLN A 30 0.48 9.85 40.38
CA GLN A 30 0.42 10.90 39.37
C GLN A 30 1.53 10.73 38.32
N ARG A 31 2.79 10.48 38.73
CA ARG A 31 3.90 10.19 37.81
C ARG A 31 3.61 8.97 36.96
N ARG A 32 3.14 7.87 37.57
CA ARG A 32 2.75 6.65 36.84
C ARG A 32 1.64 6.93 35.82
N ARG A 33 0.61 7.69 36.19
CA ARG A 33 -0.47 8.10 35.27
C ARG A 33 0.05 8.97 34.11
N LYS A 34 0.98 9.90 34.37
CA LYS A 34 1.60 10.72 33.31
C LYS A 34 2.41 9.85 32.34
N LEU A 35 3.23 8.93 32.87
CA LEU A 35 4.00 7.98 32.07
C LEU A 35 3.10 7.08 31.21
N LEU A 36 2.02 6.53 31.78
CA LEU A 36 1.05 5.72 31.03
C LEU A 36 0.31 6.52 29.95
N ARG A 37 -0.01 7.80 30.21
CA ARG A 37 -0.63 8.67 29.20
C ARG A 37 0.37 9.02 28.09
N GLN A 38 1.62 9.30 28.44
CA GLN A 38 2.68 9.59 27.49
C GLN A 38 3.01 8.35 26.64
N SER A 39 3.10 7.16 27.24
CA SER A 39 3.33 5.91 26.50
C SER A 39 2.16 5.57 25.56
N ARG A 40 0.91 5.75 26.00
CA ARG A 40 -0.26 5.56 25.12
C ARG A 40 -0.23 6.52 23.93
N LYS A 41 0.09 7.79 24.14
CA LYS A 41 0.25 8.79 23.06
C LYS A 41 1.32 8.35 22.05
N LEU A 42 2.48 7.89 22.53
CA LEU A 42 3.56 7.42 21.67
C LEU A 42 3.13 6.19 20.86
N LEU A 43 2.47 5.21 21.49
CA LEU A 43 1.94 4.03 20.80
C LEU A 43 0.94 4.40 19.70
N THR A 44 0.02 5.34 19.95
CA THR A 44 -0.90 5.82 18.91
C THR A 44 -0.17 6.50 17.75
N TRP A 45 0.89 7.27 18.02
CA TRP A 45 1.70 7.88 16.95
C TRP A 45 2.46 6.84 16.13
N ILE A 46 3.05 5.83 16.77
CA ILE A 46 3.71 4.71 16.08
C ILE A 46 2.71 3.95 15.22
N ALA A 47 1.52 3.64 15.74
CA ALA A 47 0.48 2.96 14.98
C ALA A 47 0.03 3.79 13.76
N ALA A 48 -0.20 5.10 13.95
CA ALA A 48 -0.57 6.00 12.86
C ALA A 48 0.51 6.08 11.78
N ALA A 49 1.78 6.19 12.18
CA ALA A 49 2.92 6.18 11.24
C ALA A 49 3.03 4.85 10.49
N GLY A 50 2.82 3.72 11.18
CA GLY A 50 2.78 2.39 10.55
C GLY A 50 1.66 2.26 9.51
N VAL A 51 0.45 2.73 9.82
CA VAL A 51 -0.67 2.75 8.87
C VAL A 51 -0.34 3.61 7.65
N LEU A 52 0.21 4.81 7.87
CA LEU A 52 0.61 5.70 6.77
C LEU A 52 1.66 5.04 5.87
N ALA A 53 2.68 4.40 6.46
CA ALA A 53 3.72 3.69 5.72
C ALA A 53 3.14 2.55 4.86
N LEU A 54 2.18 1.79 5.39
CA LEU A 54 1.50 0.72 4.64
C LEU A 54 0.70 1.27 3.44
N VAL A 55 -0.03 2.37 3.64
CA VAL A 55 -0.79 3.02 2.55
C VAL A 55 0.14 3.51 1.45
N VAL A 56 1.23 4.20 1.83
CA VAL A 56 2.24 4.69 0.88
C VAL A 56 2.87 3.53 0.12
N TYR A 57 3.24 2.44 0.80
CA TYR A 57 3.79 1.25 0.17
C TYR A 57 2.84 0.61 -0.85
N ALA A 58 1.55 0.49 -0.50
CA ALA A 58 0.53 -0.04 -1.41
C ALA A 58 0.34 0.86 -2.64
N PHE A 59 0.36 2.18 -2.46
CA PHE A 59 0.26 3.13 -3.57
C PHE A 59 1.42 2.98 -4.56
N PHE A 60 2.66 2.85 -4.06
CA PHE A 60 3.83 2.60 -4.90
C PHE A 60 3.77 1.28 -5.67
N GLN A 61 3.07 0.25 -5.16
CA GLN A 61 2.88 -1.01 -5.88
C GLN A 61 1.78 -0.97 -6.94
N MET A 62 0.82 -0.03 -6.88
CA MET A 62 -0.41 -0.09 -7.70
C MET A 62 -0.32 0.54 -9.09
N SER A 63 0.85 0.91 -9.60
CA SER A 63 1.00 1.58 -10.91
C SER A 63 0.80 0.67 -12.15
N GLY A 64 0.00 -0.39 -12.05
CA GLY A 64 -0.34 -1.28 -13.15
C GLY A 64 -1.67 -0.90 -13.80
N VAL A 65 -1.71 0.21 -14.55
CA VAL A 65 -2.88 0.52 -15.40
C VAL A 65 -3.01 -0.60 -16.42
N ARG A 66 -4.16 -1.28 -16.43
CA ARG A 66 -4.45 -2.36 -17.38
C ARG A 66 -5.15 -1.78 -18.60
N TYR A 67 -4.46 -1.81 -19.73
CA TYR A 67 -5.00 -1.42 -21.02
C TYR A 67 -5.73 -2.58 -21.68
N THR A 68 -6.88 -2.28 -22.29
CA THR A 68 -7.75 -3.22 -22.97
C THR A 68 -7.63 -3.09 -24.48
N ASP A 69 -8.34 -3.93 -25.23
CA ASP A 69 -8.41 -3.83 -26.69
C ASP A 69 -9.05 -2.52 -27.17
N GLN A 70 -9.87 -1.87 -26.32
CA GLN A 70 -10.47 -0.57 -26.62
C GLN A 70 -9.45 0.57 -26.55
N ASP A 71 -8.43 0.44 -25.69
CA ASP A 71 -7.37 1.45 -25.56
C ASP A 71 -6.29 1.27 -26.64
N LEU A 72 -6.04 0.03 -27.05
CA LEU A 72 -5.01 -0.37 -28.02
C LEU A 72 -5.52 -0.37 -29.47
N THR A 73 -6.13 0.73 -29.90
CA THR A 73 -6.79 0.85 -31.22
C THR A 73 -5.89 0.62 -32.44
N VAL A 74 -4.57 0.73 -32.28
CA VAL A 74 -3.58 0.51 -33.36
C VAL A 74 -3.25 -0.97 -33.63
N VAL A 75 -3.77 -1.89 -32.82
CA VAL A 75 -3.60 -3.34 -32.97
C VAL A 75 -4.97 -3.99 -33.09
N ASP A 76 -5.12 -4.84 -34.11
CA ASP A 76 -6.34 -5.62 -34.30
C ASP A 76 -6.34 -6.88 -33.41
N PHE A 77 -7.34 -6.99 -32.54
CA PHE A 77 -7.59 -8.15 -31.68
C PHE A 77 -8.85 -8.93 -32.09
N SER A 78 -9.51 -8.56 -33.17
CA SER A 78 -10.78 -9.17 -33.61
C SER A 78 -10.64 -10.64 -34.00
N THR A 79 -9.44 -11.06 -34.38
CA THR A 79 -9.09 -12.44 -34.73
C THR A 79 -8.97 -13.39 -33.53
N LEU A 80 -8.99 -12.85 -32.30
CA LEU A 80 -8.84 -13.62 -31.06
C LEU A 80 -10.19 -13.88 -30.38
N ASN A 81 -10.34 -15.07 -29.81
CA ASN A 81 -11.42 -15.35 -28.87
C ASN A 81 -11.17 -14.68 -27.50
N ARG A 82 -12.13 -14.80 -26.56
CA ARG A 82 -12.06 -14.11 -25.26
C ARG A 82 -10.84 -14.52 -24.41
N SER A 83 -10.47 -15.80 -24.38
CA SER A 83 -9.33 -16.27 -23.57
C SER A 83 -8.00 -15.87 -24.20
N GLN A 84 -7.87 -16.02 -25.52
CA GLN A 84 -6.69 -15.61 -26.29
C GLN A 84 -6.46 -14.10 -26.20
N LYS A 85 -7.52 -13.30 -26.35
CA LYS A 85 -7.45 -11.84 -26.21
C LYS A 85 -6.96 -11.44 -24.82
N ARG A 86 -7.49 -12.08 -23.75
CA ARG A 86 -7.05 -11.83 -22.37
C ARG A 86 -5.56 -12.15 -22.19
N ALA A 87 -5.08 -13.25 -22.76
CA ALA A 87 -3.68 -13.66 -22.67
C ALA A 87 -2.75 -12.67 -23.42
N ALA A 88 -3.10 -12.28 -24.65
CA ALA A 88 -2.34 -11.30 -25.42
C ALA A 88 -2.28 -9.92 -24.73
N LEU A 89 -3.42 -9.43 -24.22
CA LEU A 89 -3.48 -8.17 -23.47
C LEU A 89 -2.67 -8.27 -22.17
N GLN A 90 -2.73 -9.39 -21.46
CA GLN A 90 -1.92 -9.58 -20.25
C GLN A 90 -0.42 -9.53 -20.55
N ALA A 91 0.02 -10.18 -21.63
CA ALA A 91 1.41 -10.12 -22.07
C ALA A 91 1.84 -8.69 -22.39
N ALA A 92 1.04 -7.93 -23.13
CA ALA A 92 1.33 -6.53 -23.47
C ALA A 92 1.36 -5.59 -22.24
N ASN A 93 0.50 -5.84 -21.25
CA ASN A 93 0.45 -5.09 -19.99
C ASN A 93 1.54 -5.48 -18.98
N GLN A 94 2.27 -6.58 -19.20
CA GLN A 94 3.34 -7.02 -18.31
C GLN A 94 4.73 -6.80 -18.91
N ALA A 95 4.86 -6.89 -20.24
CA ALA A 95 6.10 -6.63 -20.94
C ALA A 95 6.50 -5.16 -20.81
N ARG A 96 7.75 -4.89 -20.43
CA ARG A 96 8.30 -3.53 -20.28
C ARG A 96 8.78 -2.97 -21.62
N CYS A 97 8.60 -1.67 -21.80
CA CYS A 97 9.21 -0.95 -22.91
C CYS A 97 10.74 -0.87 -22.72
N PRO A 98 11.54 -1.29 -23.71
CA PRO A 98 13.01 -1.31 -23.58
C PRO A 98 13.67 0.07 -23.75
N CYS A 99 12.92 1.15 -24.00
CA CYS A 99 13.52 2.49 -24.17
C CYS A 99 13.95 3.15 -22.85
N GLY A 100 13.64 2.54 -21.70
CA GLY A 100 14.01 3.05 -20.37
C GLY A 100 12.96 3.93 -19.69
N CYS A 101 11.80 4.18 -20.31
CA CYS A 101 10.73 5.01 -19.73
C CYS A 101 9.97 4.37 -18.54
N GLY A 102 10.27 3.10 -18.23
CA GLY A 102 9.62 2.38 -17.14
C GLY A 102 8.18 1.92 -17.41
N MET A 103 7.57 2.27 -18.54
CA MET A 103 6.20 1.85 -18.89
C MET A 103 6.13 0.42 -19.42
N THR A 104 4.92 -0.15 -19.45
CA THR A 104 4.63 -1.41 -20.15
C THR A 104 4.52 -1.16 -21.67
N LEU A 105 4.55 -2.21 -22.49
CA LEU A 105 4.37 -2.08 -23.94
C LEU A 105 3.00 -1.47 -24.25
N ALA A 106 1.96 -1.96 -23.59
CA ALA A 106 0.60 -1.46 -23.75
C ALA A 106 0.49 0.03 -23.39
N GLN A 107 0.99 0.41 -22.21
CA GLN A 107 0.97 1.80 -21.77
C GLN A 107 1.75 2.70 -22.73
N CYS A 108 2.97 2.31 -23.11
CA CYS A 108 3.82 3.08 -24.00
C CYS A 108 3.13 3.35 -25.36
N VAL A 109 2.50 2.34 -25.95
CA VAL A 109 1.82 2.50 -27.25
C VAL A 109 0.63 3.45 -27.16
N VAL A 110 -0.11 3.42 -26.05
CA VAL A 110 -1.31 4.24 -25.84
C VAL A 110 -0.96 5.68 -25.45
N THR A 111 -0.02 5.90 -24.54
CA THR A 111 0.18 7.21 -23.90
C THR A 111 1.37 8.00 -24.44
N ASP A 112 2.33 7.37 -25.12
CA ASP A 112 3.57 8.02 -25.55
C ASP A 112 3.78 7.88 -27.05
N SER A 113 3.33 8.89 -27.80
CA SER A 113 3.53 9.01 -29.24
C SER A 113 4.97 9.39 -29.63
N THR A 114 5.79 9.86 -28.69
CA THR A 114 7.16 10.35 -28.93
C THR A 114 8.23 9.29 -28.69
N CYS A 115 7.88 8.14 -28.11
CA CYS A 115 8.81 7.06 -27.86
C CYS A 115 9.48 6.57 -29.16
N PRO A 116 10.83 6.56 -29.25
CA PRO A 116 11.54 6.16 -30.47
C PRO A 116 11.36 4.68 -30.82
N LEU A 117 10.91 3.86 -29.85
CA LEU A 117 10.65 2.44 -30.03
C LEU A 117 9.15 2.13 -30.16
N ARG A 118 8.27 3.13 -30.24
CA ARG A 118 6.81 2.93 -30.28
C ARG A 118 6.37 2.00 -31.40
N SER A 119 6.86 2.20 -32.62
CA SER A 119 6.54 1.34 -33.76
C SER A 119 6.95 -0.12 -33.51
N LYS A 120 8.18 -0.33 -33.04
CA LYS A 120 8.67 -1.66 -32.66
C LYS A 120 7.85 -2.29 -31.52
N ASN A 121 7.36 -1.48 -30.57
CA ASN A 121 6.48 -1.96 -29.51
C ASN A 121 5.11 -2.39 -30.05
N ILE A 122 4.53 -1.66 -31.01
CA ILE A 122 3.31 -2.07 -31.71
C ILE A 122 3.53 -3.42 -32.40
N ASP A 123 4.66 -3.61 -33.08
CA ASP A 123 4.96 -4.87 -33.76
C ASP A 123 5.15 -6.04 -32.79
N ARG A 124 5.71 -5.80 -31.60
CA ARG A 124 5.77 -6.79 -30.51
C ARG A 124 4.37 -7.18 -30.02
N ILE A 125 3.47 -6.22 -29.84
CA ILE A 125 2.09 -6.52 -29.44
C ILE A 125 1.36 -7.29 -30.55
N ARG A 126 1.58 -6.93 -31.82
CA ARG A 126 1.05 -7.71 -32.96
C ARG A 126 1.59 -9.14 -32.99
N ALA A 127 2.85 -9.37 -32.63
CA ALA A 127 3.41 -10.71 -32.48
C ALA A 127 2.70 -11.50 -31.38
N MET A 128 2.49 -10.90 -30.21
CA MET A 128 1.72 -11.51 -29.12
C MET A 128 0.30 -11.89 -29.55
N VAL A 129 -0.37 -11.07 -30.36
CA VAL A 129 -1.68 -11.40 -30.94
C VAL A 129 -1.59 -12.62 -31.86
N ARG A 130 -0.64 -12.64 -32.80
CA ARG A 130 -0.47 -13.79 -33.72
C ARG A 130 -0.18 -15.09 -32.96
N GLU A 131 0.71 -15.05 -31.97
CA GLU A 131 1.02 -16.21 -31.12
C GLU A 131 -0.22 -16.74 -30.39
N ASN A 132 -1.06 -15.85 -29.87
CA ASN A 132 -2.29 -16.24 -29.17
C ASN A 132 -3.43 -16.66 -30.11
N SER A 133 -3.38 -16.34 -31.40
CA SER A 133 -4.38 -16.78 -32.39
C SER A 133 -4.23 -18.27 -32.77
N GLN A 134 -3.02 -18.82 -32.63
CA GLN A 134 -2.78 -20.23 -32.93
C GLN A 134 -3.46 -21.11 -31.87
N PRO A 135 -4.14 -22.20 -32.28
CA PRO A 135 -4.66 -23.17 -31.32
C PRO A 135 -3.48 -23.74 -30.55
N GLN A 136 -3.46 -23.54 -29.23
CA GLN A 136 -2.50 -24.23 -28.38
C GLN A 136 -2.86 -25.71 -28.45
N GLY A 137 -2.11 -26.46 -29.27
CA GLY A 137 -2.30 -27.88 -29.45
C GLY A 137 -2.25 -28.58 -28.09
N GLY A 138 -3.38 -29.19 -27.71
CA GLY A 138 -3.50 -30.08 -26.57
C GLY A 138 -3.13 -31.50 -26.95
#